data_AF-A0A528E2V0-F1
#
_entry.id   AF-A0A528E2V0-F1
#
_cell.length_a   1.000
_cell.length_b   1.000
_cell.length_c   1.000
_cell.angle_alpha   90.00
_cell.angle_beta   90.00
_cell.angle_gamma   90.00
#
_symmetry.space_group_name_H-M   'P 1'
#
loop_
_entity.id
_entity.type
_entity.pdbx_description
1 polymer ?
#
loop_
_entity_poly.entity_id
_entity_poly.type
_entity_poly.pdbx_seq_one_letter_code
_entity_poly.pdbx_strand_id
1 'polypeptide(L)'
;FYARRARRLLPASLFVIFATLVAGYFILSPDEQALYSKGAMFASAYAINFWLIRWSFDYFAPDAANNPFIHFWSLSVEEQFYLVWPGLLLLAAWLRPGKRTAILVIGLTGAVSFAVCAWLTTVAQPWAFYFSPLRAWEFAAGGLATMAPAKFWRERPQLGAALAWLGLALIAGAYLTFSEGDTPFPGVAAVVPVAGTVLLLLSGSGNVQRGPSAMLALPPLQWVGKLSYSLYLWHWPVIVYATMMVPDLSWPGRLACAALTLALSIFTYNFIENPIRRNGWLMANAARALIPAAMLTGASVMATYANARLAVDDLDPSQRIIAETAALPSTARAKVGCVLDYETVTPKPCVFGAKNAERSIALFGDSHADHWSTPLIEAARKNDYKVVTWLKSACRASRLTVWSSKLKRDYTECDRWRKQSIKEIIALRPSLVVISEISLTSSRKLSPDVKVSESQDRDWQAGLRATLEAFSQAGLKVAFIRDVPFNGMFADTCVARALWRGQTPSVCDA
;
A
#
# COMPACT_ATOMS: atom_id res chain seq x y z
N PHE A 1 3.63 19.70 -26.35
CA PHE A 1 3.24 18.39 -25.79
C PHE A 1 2.51 18.58 -24.46
N TYR A 2 3.18 19.10 -23.42
CA TYR A 2 2.61 19.31 -22.08
C TYR A 2 1.27 20.05 -22.05
N ALA A 3 1.11 21.14 -22.80
CA ALA A 3 -0.14 21.89 -22.87
C ALA A 3 -1.37 21.06 -23.30
N ARG A 4 -1.20 20.04 -24.16
CA ARG A 4 -2.32 19.15 -24.53
C ARG A 4 -2.67 18.19 -23.42
N ARG A 5 -1.65 17.73 -22.69
CA ARG A 5 -1.78 16.75 -21.60
C ARG A 5 -2.39 17.41 -20.36
N ALA A 6 -1.88 18.59 -19.98
CA ALA A 6 -2.44 19.40 -18.90
C ALA A 6 -3.93 19.67 -19.10
N ARG A 7 -4.38 20.10 -20.29
CA ARG A 7 -5.81 20.35 -20.57
C ARG A 7 -6.69 19.10 -20.57
N ARG A 8 -6.11 17.91 -20.73
CA ARG A 8 -6.85 16.65 -20.78
C ARG A 8 -6.95 16.00 -19.40
N LEU A 9 -5.85 15.99 -18.64
CA LEU A 9 -5.77 15.16 -17.43
C LEU A 9 -6.09 15.97 -16.16
N LEU A 10 -5.43 17.13 -16.02
CA LEU A 10 -5.40 17.90 -14.78
C LEU A 10 -6.78 18.39 -14.31
N PRO A 11 -7.69 18.91 -15.17
CA PRO A 11 -8.99 19.35 -14.70
C PRO A 11 -9.85 18.22 -14.11
N ALA A 12 -9.85 17.06 -14.76
CA ALA A 12 -10.64 15.93 -14.30
C ALA A 12 -10.03 15.32 -13.03
N SER A 13 -8.71 15.13 -12.96
CA SER A 13 -8.06 14.59 -11.77
C SER A 13 -8.26 15.48 -10.54
N LEU A 14 -8.09 16.80 -10.68
CA LEU A 14 -8.28 17.74 -9.56
C LEU A 14 -9.75 17.86 -9.15
N PHE A 15 -10.69 17.76 -10.10
CA PHE A 15 -12.12 17.71 -9.78
C PHE A 15 -12.47 16.45 -8.98
N VAL A 16 -11.96 15.28 -9.37
CA VAL A 16 -12.18 14.04 -8.62
C VAL A 16 -11.55 14.13 -7.24
N ILE A 17 -10.33 14.69 -7.11
CA ILE A 17 -9.71 14.92 -5.79
C ILE A 17 -10.60 15.77 -4.91
N PHE A 18 -11.07 16.92 -5.42
CA PHE A 18 -11.96 17.81 -4.69
C PHE A 18 -13.25 17.10 -4.26
N ALA A 19 -13.97 16.47 -5.19
CA ALA A 19 -15.23 15.81 -4.91
C ALA A 19 -15.07 14.62 -3.95
N THR A 20 -13.95 13.90 -4.04
CA THR A 20 -13.61 12.81 -3.11
C THR A 20 -13.39 13.35 -1.71
N LEU A 21 -12.68 14.48 -1.54
CA LEU A 21 -12.51 15.09 -0.21
C LEU A 21 -13.81 15.65 0.36
N VAL A 22 -14.69 16.19 -0.47
CA VAL A 22 -16.03 16.65 -0.05
C VAL A 22 -16.86 15.48 0.43
N ALA A 23 -16.89 14.37 -0.32
CA ALA A 23 -17.56 13.14 0.14
C ALA A 23 -16.90 12.60 1.42
N GLY A 24 -15.57 12.63 1.47
CA GLY A 24 -14.75 12.23 2.61
C GLY A 24 -15.14 12.95 3.89
N TYR A 25 -15.43 14.25 3.85
CA TYR A 25 -15.89 15.00 5.03
C TYR A 25 -17.10 14.39 5.74
N PHE A 26 -18.05 13.80 4.98
CA PHE A 26 -19.25 13.17 5.54
C PHE A 26 -19.05 11.70 5.93
N ILE A 27 -17.98 11.07 5.44
CA ILE A 27 -17.78 9.62 5.52
C ILE A 27 -16.65 9.30 6.50
N LEU A 28 -15.56 10.05 6.47
CA LEU A 28 -14.33 9.78 7.20
C LEU A 28 -14.35 10.48 8.55
N SER A 29 -13.68 9.91 9.55
CA SER A 29 -13.38 10.68 10.78
C SER A 29 -12.45 11.86 10.46
N PRO A 30 -12.40 12.88 11.33
CA PRO A 30 -11.46 13.99 11.21
C PRO A 30 -9.99 13.58 10.95
N ASP A 31 -9.48 12.57 11.66
CA ASP A 31 -8.11 12.06 11.47
C ASP A 31 -7.93 11.37 10.12
N GLU A 32 -8.91 10.57 9.69
CA GLU A 32 -8.90 9.94 8.37
C GLU A 32 -8.93 10.99 7.25
N GLN A 33 -9.78 12.00 7.39
CA GLN A 33 -9.87 13.13 6.47
C GLN A 33 -8.53 13.86 6.40
N ALA A 34 -7.88 14.12 7.54
CA ALA A 34 -6.55 14.73 7.60
C ALA A 34 -5.48 13.87 6.92
N LEU A 35 -5.50 12.56 7.19
CA LEU A 35 -4.55 11.60 6.66
C LEU A 35 -4.68 11.45 5.13
N TYR A 36 -5.90 11.25 4.62
CA TYR A 36 -6.13 11.10 3.19
C TYR A 36 -5.99 12.41 2.42
N SER A 37 -6.18 13.56 3.08
CA SER A 37 -5.85 14.88 2.49
C SER A 37 -4.36 15.07 2.22
N LYS A 38 -3.48 14.49 3.04
CA LYS A 38 -2.04 14.42 2.71
C LYS A 38 -1.83 13.60 1.44
N GLY A 39 -2.52 12.46 1.30
CA GLY A 39 -2.54 11.68 0.06
C GLY A 39 -3.00 12.51 -1.15
N ALA A 40 -4.11 13.22 -1.01
CA ALA A 40 -4.67 14.13 -2.03
C ALA A 40 -3.70 15.26 -2.41
N MET A 41 -2.92 15.78 -1.47
CA MET A 41 -1.87 16.76 -1.71
C MET A 41 -0.78 16.20 -2.63
N PHE A 42 -0.25 15.01 -2.33
CA PHE A 42 0.72 14.37 -3.20
C PHE A 42 0.10 13.94 -4.55
N ALA A 43 -1.17 13.52 -4.57
CA ALA A 43 -1.87 13.16 -5.80
C ALA A 43 -2.08 14.39 -6.71
N SER A 44 -2.41 15.55 -6.13
CA SER A 44 -2.52 16.83 -6.86
C SER A 44 -1.22 17.22 -7.55
N ALA A 45 -0.09 16.89 -6.93
CA ALA A 45 1.25 17.12 -7.46
C ALA A 45 1.79 15.99 -8.35
N TYR A 46 1.00 14.93 -8.62
CA TYR A 46 1.45 13.72 -9.34
C TYR A 46 2.70 13.07 -8.69
N ALA A 47 2.70 13.01 -7.36
CA ALA A 47 3.80 12.51 -6.53
C ALA A 47 3.34 11.52 -5.43
N ILE A 48 2.09 11.05 -5.46
CA ILE A 48 1.53 10.16 -4.41
C ILE A 48 2.26 8.82 -4.34
N ASN A 49 2.90 8.37 -5.42
CA ASN A 49 3.71 7.16 -5.41
C ASN A 49 4.86 7.22 -4.38
N PHE A 50 5.48 8.39 -4.16
CA PHE A 50 6.51 8.54 -3.12
C PHE A 50 5.93 8.48 -1.71
N TRP A 51 4.77 9.08 -1.51
CA TRP A 51 4.04 9.01 -0.24
C TRP A 51 3.66 7.56 0.08
N LEU A 52 3.17 6.80 -0.91
CA LEU A 52 2.79 5.40 -0.74
C LEU A 52 3.97 4.48 -0.45
N ILE A 53 5.16 4.74 -1.04
CA ILE A 53 6.39 4.01 -0.65
C ILE A 53 6.64 4.20 0.85
N ARG A 54 6.59 5.45 1.34
CA ARG A 54 6.83 5.75 2.76
C ARG A 54 5.74 5.15 3.66
N TRP A 55 4.49 5.14 3.19
CA TRP A 55 3.34 4.54 3.87
C TRP A 55 3.50 3.03 4.03
N SER A 56 3.96 2.32 3.00
CA SER A 56 4.13 0.86 3.04
C SER A 56 5.16 0.36 4.05
N PHE A 57 6.03 1.24 4.57
CA PHE A 57 6.99 0.92 5.63
C PHE A 57 6.56 1.41 7.01
N ASP A 58 5.40 2.04 7.12
CA ASP A 58 4.87 2.54 8.38
C ASP A 58 4.07 1.44 9.10
N TYR A 59 4.55 1.03 10.26
CA TYR A 59 3.97 -0.07 11.04
C TYR A 59 2.55 0.23 11.54
N PHE A 60 2.25 1.51 11.79
CA PHE A 60 0.95 1.94 12.34
C PHE A 60 0.04 2.57 11.29
N ALA A 61 0.45 2.61 10.02
CA ALA A 61 -0.41 3.15 8.99
C ALA A 61 -1.59 2.20 8.71
N PRO A 62 -2.80 2.75 8.49
CA PRO A 62 -3.93 1.97 7.99
C PRO A 62 -3.59 1.28 6.67
N ASP A 63 -4.35 0.25 6.30
CA ASP A 63 -4.22 -0.37 4.99
C ASP A 63 -4.32 0.69 3.88
N ALA A 64 -3.32 0.73 3.00
CA ALA A 64 -3.28 1.66 1.89
C ALA A 64 -4.45 1.43 0.91
N ALA A 65 -5.03 0.22 0.86
CA ALA A 65 -6.23 -0.06 0.08
C ALA A 65 -7.43 0.82 0.51
N ASN A 66 -7.48 1.25 1.77
CA ASN A 66 -8.50 2.17 2.26
C ASN A 66 -8.24 3.62 1.85
N ASN A 67 -7.09 3.95 1.24
CA ASN A 67 -6.83 5.29 0.75
C ASN A 67 -7.61 5.53 -0.57
N PRO A 68 -8.56 6.48 -0.60
CA PRO A 68 -9.40 6.72 -1.79
C PRO A 68 -8.59 7.26 -2.98
N PHE A 69 -7.34 7.70 -2.74
CA PHE A 69 -6.43 8.22 -3.76
C PHE A 69 -5.35 7.23 -4.16
N ILE A 70 -5.27 6.01 -3.60
CA ILE A 70 -4.15 5.09 -3.87
C ILE A 70 -3.89 4.92 -5.37
N HIS A 71 -4.93 4.70 -6.17
CA HIS A 71 -4.84 4.50 -7.63
C HIS A 71 -4.11 5.65 -8.36
N PHE A 72 -4.06 6.88 -7.84
CA PHE A 72 -3.28 7.97 -8.45
C PHE A 72 -1.77 7.70 -8.52
N TRP A 73 -1.27 6.64 -7.88
CA TRP A 73 0.13 6.21 -7.98
C TRP A 73 0.56 5.96 -9.44
N SER A 74 -0.27 5.27 -10.22
CA SER A 74 0.10 4.89 -11.59
C SER A 74 0.09 6.11 -12.51
N LEU A 75 -0.85 7.02 -12.26
CA LEU A 75 -0.94 8.30 -12.93
C LEU A 75 0.26 9.21 -12.59
N SER A 76 0.76 9.17 -11.36
CA SER A 76 1.97 9.87 -10.94
C SER A 76 3.21 9.35 -11.67
N VAL A 77 3.37 8.03 -11.73
CA VAL A 77 4.44 7.37 -12.51
C VAL A 77 4.36 7.77 -13.98
N GLU A 78 3.15 7.76 -14.55
CA GLU A 78 2.90 8.14 -15.93
C GLU A 78 3.30 9.60 -16.21
N GLU A 79 2.86 10.57 -15.39
CA GLU A 79 3.25 11.97 -15.59
C GLU A 79 4.75 12.20 -15.38
N GLN A 80 5.38 11.52 -14.42
CA GLN A 80 6.84 11.61 -14.21
C GLN A 80 7.61 11.11 -15.43
N PHE A 81 7.17 10.00 -16.04
CA PHE A 81 7.72 9.54 -17.31
C PHE A 81 7.55 10.59 -18.41
N TYR A 82 6.34 11.15 -18.56
CA TYR A 82 6.07 12.16 -19.58
C TYR A 82 6.71 13.51 -19.33
N LEU A 83 7.09 13.84 -18.09
CA LEU A 83 7.91 15.00 -17.78
C LEU A 83 9.29 14.87 -18.43
N VAL A 84 9.89 13.69 -18.36
CA VAL A 84 11.24 13.42 -18.89
C VAL A 84 11.23 13.13 -20.39
N TRP A 85 10.17 12.49 -20.90
CA TRP A 85 10.11 11.95 -22.26
C TRP A 85 10.38 12.95 -23.40
N PRO A 86 9.78 14.16 -23.43
CA PRO A 86 10.09 15.15 -24.47
C PRO A 86 11.56 15.58 -24.47
N GLY A 87 12.21 15.66 -23.30
CA GLY A 87 13.65 15.95 -23.20
C GLY A 87 14.48 14.83 -23.85
N LEU A 88 14.12 13.57 -23.62
CA LEU A 88 14.75 12.43 -24.28
C LEU A 88 14.54 12.44 -25.79
N LEU A 89 13.36 12.85 -26.27
CA LEU A 89 13.11 12.99 -27.72
C LEU A 89 13.92 14.13 -28.34
N LEU A 90 14.09 15.26 -27.65
CA LEU A 90 14.95 16.36 -28.11
C LEU A 90 16.41 15.94 -28.15
N LEU A 91 16.89 15.24 -27.12
CA LEU A 91 18.23 14.67 -27.07
C LEU A 91 18.43 13.66 -28.22
N ALA A 92 17.47 12.78 -28.47
CA ALA A 92 17.52 11.86 -29.60
C ALA A 92 17.52 12.60 -30.94
N ALA A 93 16.72 13.66 -31.10
CA ALA A 93 16.73 14.48 -32.33
C ALA A 93 18.07 15.19 -32.55
N TRP A 94 18.75 15.59 -31.47
CA TRP A 94 20.08 16.21 -31.51
C TRP A 94 21.18 15.18 -31.84
N LEU A 95 21.18 14.03 -31.16
CA LEU A 95 22.15 12.95 -31.39
C LEU A 95 21.94 12.20 -32.72
N ARG A 96 20.72 12.27 -33.28
CA ARG A 96 20.29 11.59 -34.52
C ARG A 96 20.68 10.10 -34.55
N PRO A 97 20.35 9.31 -33.51
CA PRO A 97 20.69 7.91 -33.48
C PRO A 97 19.97 7.19 -34.63
N GLY A 98 20.67 6.25 -35.28
CA GLY A 98 20.02 5.36 -36.24
C GLY A 98 18.93 4.52 -35.55
N LYS A 99 17.94 4.03 -36.32
CA LYS A 99 16.83 3.20 -35.79
C LYS A 99 17.33 2.05 -34.91
N ARG A 100 18.43 1.41 -35.29
CA ARG A 100 19.07 0.33 -34.52
C ARG A 100 19.57 0.81 -33.16
N THR A 101 20.27 1.94 -33.12
CA THR A 101 20.76 2.55 -31.88
C THR A 101 19.61 2.91 -30.94
N ALA A 102 18.54 3.51 -31.45
CA ALA A 102 17.35 3.82 -30.65
C ALA A 102 16.71 2.55 -30.04
N ILE A 103 16.55 1.49 -30.84
CA ILE A 103 16.04 0.19 -30.36
C ILE A 103 16.95 -0.38 -29.26
N LEU A 104 18.27 -0.35 -29.45
CA LEU A 104 19.22 -0.86 -28.46
C LEU A 104 19.18 -0.07 -27.16
N VAL A 105 19.12 1.26 -27.22
CA VAL A 105 19.07 2.11 -26.02
C VAL A 105 17.76 1.90 -25.25
N ILE A 106 16.62 1.90 -25.94
CA ILE A 106 15.31 1.67 -25.31
C ILE A 106 15.25 0.24 -24.74
N GLY A 107 15.72 -0.75 -25.50
CA GLY A 107 15.75 -2.15 -25.09
C GLY A 107 16.64 -2.38 -23.88
N LEU A 108 17.85 -1.81 -23.86
CA LEU A 108 18.77 -1.92 -22.72
C LEU A 108 18.21 -1.22 -21.48
N THR A 109 17.68 0.00 -21.64
CA THR A 109 17.08 0.75 -20.52
C THR A 109 15.88 -0.01 -19.95
N GLY A 110 15.02 -0.56 -20.82
CA GLY A 110 13.90 -1.41 -20.41
C GLY A 110 14.36 -2.69 -19.72
N ALA A 111 15.38 -3.38 -20.24
CA ALA A 111 15.91 -4.59 -19.64
C ALA A 111 16.51 -4.34 -18.25
N VAL A 112 17.24 -3.24 -18.05
CA VAL A 112 17.78 -2.84 -16.74
C VAL A 112 16.65 -2.50 -15.77
N SER A 113 15.67 -1.69 -16.21
CA SER A 113 14.49 -1.35 -15.42
C SER A 113 13.73 -2.61 -14.96
N PHE A 114 13.49 -3.56 -15.88
CA PHE A 114 12.86 -4.84 -15.59
C PHE A 114 13.68 -5.70 -14.62
N ALA A 115 14.99 -5.85 -14.85
CA ALA A 115 15.85 -6.67 -14.01
C ALA A 115 15.89 -6.16 -12.56
N VAL A 116 16.02 -4.84 -12.38
CA VAL A 116 15.97 -4.23 -11.05
C VAL A 116 14.58 -4.34 -10.43
N CYS A 117 13.51 -4.16 -11.21
CA CYS A 117 12.13 -4.37 -10.75
C CYS A 117 11.90 -5.81 -10.25
N ALA A 118 12.34 -6.81 -11.02
CA ALA A 118 12.19 -8.22 -10.68
C ALA A 118 12.95 -8.59 -9.39
N TRP A 119 14.19 -8.13 -9.27
CA TRP A 119 14.98 -8.31 -8.05
C TRP A 119 14.39 -7.57 -6.86
N LEU A 120 14.05 -6.29 -7.00
CA LEU A 120 13.56 -5.49 -5.88
C LEU A 120 12.15 -5.92 -5.43
N THR A 121 11.39 -6.60 -6.29
CA THR A 121 10.11 -7.23 -5.89
C THR A 121 10.32 -8.27 -4.77
N THR A 122 11.46 -8.97 -4.74
CA THR A 122 11.71 -10.00 -3.72
C THR A 122 12.25 -9.41 -2.41
N VAL A 123 12.90 -8.26 -2.47
CA VAL A 123 13.57 -7.63 -1.31
C VAL A 123 12.72 -6.51 -0.70
N ALA A 124 12.18 -5.62 -1.52
CA ALA A 124 11.45 -4.43 -1.10
C ALA A 124 10.34 -4.09 -2.12
N GLN A 125 9.31 -4.95 -2.16
CA GLN A 125 8.21 -4.88 -3.12
C GLN A 125 7.57 -3.48 -3.28
N PRO A 126 7.35 -2.68 -2.22
CA PRO A 126 6.78 -1.32 -2.39
C PRO A 126 7.62 -0.42 -3.29
N TRP A 127 8.94 -0.53 -3.25
CA TRP A 127 9.82 0.22 -4.16
C TRP A 127 9.68 -0.27 -5.60
N ALA A 128 9.71 -1.59 -5.82
CA ALA A 128 9.46 -2.15 -7.15
C ALA A 128 8.09 -1.74 -7.70
N PHE A 129 7.09 -1.63 -6.82
CA PHE A 129 5.73 -1.35 -7.21
C PHE A 129 5.47 0.13 -7.52
N TYR A 130 5.98 1.06 -6.72
CA TYR A 130 5.64 2.50 -6.83
C TYR A 130 6.75 3.38 -7.43
N PHE A 131 8.00 2.92 -7.51
CA PHE A 131 9.12 3.76 -7.97
C PHE A 131 9.20 3.78 -9.50
N SER A 132 9.02 4.98 -10.07
CA SER A 132 8.84 5.20 -11.51
C SER A 132 9.93 4.60 -12.41
N PRO A 133 11.24 4.69 -12.09
CA PRO A 133 12.28 4.06 -12.90
C PRO A 133 12.15 2.54 -13.04
N LEU A 134 11.55 1.87 -12.06
CA LEU A 134 11.31 0.41 -12.09
C LEU A 134 10.06 0.03 -12.88
N ARG A 135 9.26 1.03 -13.25
CA ARG A 135 8.08 0.93 -14.13
C ARG A 135 8.35 1.44 -15.55
N ALA A 136 9.59 1.81 -15.85
CA ALA A 136 9.96 2.36 -17.15
C ALA A 136 9.98 1.29 -18.24
N TRP A 137 10.19 0.02 -17.89
CA TRP A 137 10.29 -1.08 -18.85
C TRP A 137 8.95 -1.37 -19.56
N GLU A 138 7.82 -1.17 -18.90
CA GLU A 138 6.49 -1.28 -19.52
C GLU A 138 6.31 -0.24 -20.64
N PHE A 139 6.74 1.02 -20.40
CA PHE A 139 6.75 2.06 -21.42
C PHE A 139 7.75 1.74 -22.55
N ALA A 140 8.93 1.20 -22.21
CA ALA A 140 9.91 0.78 -23.20
C ALA A 140 9.37 -0.34 -24.10
N ALA A 141 8.68 -1.33 -23.55
CA ALA A 141 8.05 -2.41 -24.30
C ALA A 141 6.99 -1.88 -25.28
N GLY A 142 6.11 -0.98 -24.82
CA GLY A 142 5.14 -0.29 -25.69
C GLY A 142 5.83 0.57 -26.76
N GLY A 143 6.87 1.31 -26.40
CA GLY A 143 7.66 2.12 -27.33
C GLY A 143 8.30 1.28 -28.43
N LEU A 144 8.95 0.16 -28.08
CA LEU A 144 9.53 -0.77 -29.04
C LEU A 144 8.48 -1.40 -29.94
N ALA A 145 7.28 -1.71 -29.41
CA ALA A 145 6.18 -2.22 -30.21
C ALA A 145 5.79 -1.26 -31.34
N THR A 146 5.82 0.05 -31.12
CA THR A 146 5.53 1.06 -32.17
C THR A 146 6.57 1.09 -33.30
N MET A 147 7.79 0.59 -33.06
CA MET A 147 8.86 0.57 -34.06
C MET A 147 8.81 -0.65 -34.99
N ALA A 148 7.92 -1.60 -34.69
CA ALA A 148 7.69 -2.79 -35.51
C ALA A 148 7.06 -2.42 -36.86
N PRO A 149 7.46 -3.10 -37.96
CA PRO A 149 6.96 -2.76 -39.29
C PRO A 149 5.49 -3.16 -39.48
N ALA A 150 4.59 -2.19 -39.54
CA ALA A 150 3.14 -2.41 -39.75
C ALA A 150 2.82 -3.24 -41.01
N LYS A 151 3.68 -3.18 -42.04
CA LYS A 151 3.56 -3.98 -43.27
C LYS A 151 3.53 -5.49 -42.98
N PHE A 152 4.38 -5.96 -42.06
CA PHE A 152 4.44 -7.37 -41.66
C PHE A 152 3.10 -7.88 -41.14
N TRP A 153 2.43 -7.07 -40.31
CA TRP A 153 1.15 -7.41 -39.69
C TRP A 153 -0.01 -7.34 -40.69
N ARG A 154 0.04 -6.39 -41.62
CA ARG A 154 -0.95 -6.24 -42.70
C ARG A 154 -0.95 -7.43 -43.66
N GLU A 155 0.23 -7.95 -43.98
CA GLU A 155 0.40 -9.10 -44.89
C GLU A 155 0.06 -10.45 -44.24
N ARG A 156 0.03 -10.53 -42.90
CA ARG A 156 -0.26 -11.76 -42.15
C ARG A 156 -1.44 -11.61 -41.18
N PRO A 157 -2.66 -11.36 -41.69
CA PRO A 157 -3.80 -11.03 -40.84
C PRO A 157 -4.29 -12.17 -39.96
N GLN A 158 -4.09 -13.43 -40.37
CA GLN A 158 -4.43 -14.61 -39.55
C GLN A 158 -3.49 -14.74 -38.35
N LEU A 159 -2.18 -14.56 -38.55
CA LEU A 159 -1.20 -14.53 -37.48
C LEU A 159 -1.48 -13.37 -36.52
N GLY A 160 -1.80 -12.18 -37.06
CA GLY A 160 -2.22 -11.03 -36.26
C GLY A 160 -3.43 -11.35 -35.37
N ALA A 161 -4.48 -11.95 -35.93
CA ALA A 161 -5.66 -12.34 -35.16
C ALA A 161 -5.37 -13.41 -34.10
N ALA A 162 -4.54 -14.41 -34.40
CA ALA A 162 -4.14 -15.45 -33.45
C ALA A 162 -3.35 -14.85 -32.27
N LEU A 163 -2.40 -13.96 -32.56
CA LEU A 163 -1.63 -13.27 -31.51
C LEU A 163 -2.47 -12.26 -30.73
N ALA A 164 -3.48 -11.64 -31.34
CA ALA A 164 -4.44 -10.80 -30.63
C ALA A 164 -5.25 -11.61 -29.61
N TRP A 165 -5.72 -12.81 -30.00
CA TRP A 165 -6.40 -13.72 -29.08
C TRP A 165 -5.50 -14.21 -27.96
N LEU A 166 -4.26 -14.59 -28.28
CA LEU A 166 -3.26 -14.90 -27.27
C LEU A 166 -3.03 -13.71 -26.33
N GLY A 167 -2.95 -12.50 -26.87
CA GLY A 167 -2.78 -11.29 -26.08
C GLY A 167 -3.93 -11.05 -25.10
N LEU A 168 -5.18 -11.19 -25.55
CA LEU A 168 -6.35 -11.16 -24.67
C LEU A 168 -6.31 -12.29 -23.63
N ALA A 169 -5.95 -13.51 -24.02
CA ALA A 169 -5.87 -14.65 -23.12
C ALA A 169 -4.81 -14.45 -22.02
N LEU A 170 -3.67 -13.84 -22.33
CA LEU A 170 -2.65 -13.49 -21.33
C LEU A 170 -3.14 -12.43 -20.35
N ILE A 171 -3.82 -11.39 -20.84
CA ILE A 171 -4.40 -10.34 -19.98
C ILE A 171 -5.50 -10.92 -19.08
N ALA A 172 -6.44 -11.68 -19.66
CA ALA A 172 -7.52 -12.31 -18.93
C ALA A 172 -7.00 -13.36 -17.94
N GLY A 173 -6.00 -14.16 -18.36
CA GLY A 173 -5.32 -15.12 -17.50
C GLY A 173 -4.69 -14.44 -16.30
N ALA A 174 -3.89 -13.38 -16.52
CA ALA A 174 -3.30 -12.61 -15.42
C ALA A 174 -4.38 -12.04 -14.47
N TYR A 175 -5.49 -11.51 -14.99
CA TYR A 175 -6.58 -10.99 -14.17
C TYR A 175 -7.29 -12.07 -13.34
N LEU A 176 -7.48 -13.27 -13.91
CA LEU A 176 -8.24 -14.35 -13.28
C LEU A 176 -7.40 -15.24 -12.35
N THR A 177 -6.07 -15.29 -12.53
CA THR A 177 -5.21 -16.21 -11.78
C THR A 177 -4.23 -15.54 -10.83
N PHE A 178 -3.87 -14.26 -11.05
CA PHE A 178 -2.95 -13.59 -10.14
C PHE A 178 -3.71 -13.12 -8.89
N SER A 179 -3.17 -13.48 -7.73
CA SER A 179 -3.61 -13.01 -6.42
C SER A 179 -2.44 -12.27 -5.75
N GLU A 180 -2.74 -11.25 -4.93
CA GLU A 180 -1.71 -10.52 -4.18
C GLU A 180 -0.89 -11.43 -3.26
N GLY A 181 -1.49 -12.55 -2.82
CA GLY A 181 -0.89 -13.48 -1.90
C GLY A 181 0.06 -14.51 -2.50
N ASP A 182 -0.30 -15.08 -3.64
CA ASP A 182 0.48 -16.16 -4.25
C ASP A 182 1.47 -15.64 -5.29
N THR A 183 1.25 -14.43 -5.81
CA THR A 183 2.02 -13.88 -6.94
C THR A 183 2.75 -12.61 -6.53
N PRO A 184 4.08 -12.66 -6.31
CA PRO A 184 4.88 -11.46 -6.09
C PRO A 184 4.77 -10.51 -7.29
N PHE A 185 3.96 -9.46 -7.14
CA PHE A 185 3.69 -8.50 -8.19
C PHE A 185 4.36 -7.14 -7.87
N PRO A 186 4.97 -6.45 -8.84
CA PRO A 186 4.98 -6.75 -10.28
C PRO A 186 5.88 -7.91 -10.69
N GLY A 187 7.15 -7.90 -10.26
CA GLY A 187 8.11 -8.97 -10.51
C GLY A 187 8.16 -9.44 -11.96
N VAL A 188 8.46 -10.73 -12.13
CA VAL A 188 8.42 -11.41 -13.42
C VAL A 188 6.97 -11.62 -13.88
N ALA A 189 6.01 -11.72 -12.95
CA ALA A 189 4.60 -11.95 -13.26
C ALA A 189 4.01 -10.86 -14.17
N ALA A 190 4.44 -9.60 -14.00
CA ALA A 190 4.02 -8.48 -14.84
C ALA A 190 4.37 -8.64 -16.33
N VAL A 191 5.31 -9.52 -16.70
CA VAL A 191 5.61 -9.84 -18.11
C VAL A 191 4.38 -10.38 -18.83
N VAL A 192 3.52 -11.15 -18.16
CA VAL A 192 2.33 -11.77 -18.76
C VAL A 192 1.34 -10.71 -19.30
N PRO A 193 0.80 -9.78 -18.49
CA PRO A 193 -0.11 -8.76 -19.00
C PRO A 193 0.58 -7.75 -19.95
N VAL A 194 1.88 -7.48 -19.76
CA VAL A 194 2.64 -6.56 -20.64
C VAL A 194 2.83 -7.18 -22.03
N ALA A 195 3.25 -8.46 -22.09
CA ALA A 195 3.36 -9.19 -23.36
C ALA A 195 2.00 -9.29 -24.04
N GLY A 196 0.94 -9.58 -23.29
CA GLY A 196 -0.42 -9.62 -23.84
C GLY A 196 -0.84 -8.29 -24.47
N THR A 197 -0.53 -7.18 -23.80
CA THR A 197 -0.79 -5.83 -24.31
C THR A 197 0.04 -5.52 -25.57
N VAL A 198 1.33 -5.87 -25.58
CA VAL A 198 2.20 -5.69 -26.76
C VAL A 198 1.69 -6.48 -27.96
N LEU A 199 1.26 -7.73 -27.78
CA LEU A 199 0.69 -8.54 -28.86
C LEU A 199 -0.59 -7.92 -29.45
N LEU A 200 -1.46 -7.36 -28.61
CA LEU A 200 -2.65 -6.62 -29.05
C LEU A 200 -2.30 -5.35 -29.85
N LEU A 201 -1.32 -4.57 -29.38
CA LEU A 201 -0.89 -3.36 -30.08
C LEU A 201 -0.26 -3.69 -31.45
N LEU A 202 0.61 -4.70 -31.49
CA LEU A 202 1.27 -5.15 -32.72
C LEU A 202 0.26 -5.68 -33.74
N SER A 203 -0.65 -6.55 -33.32
CA SER A 203 -1.70 -7.09 -34.20
C SER A 203 -2.66 -6.02 -34.72
N GLY A 204 -2.97 -5.00 -33.92
CA GLY A 204 -3.79 -3.86 -34.33
C GLY A 204 -3.11 -2.92 -35.35
N SER A 205 -1.77 -2.87 -35.39
CA SER A 205 -1.01 -1.95 -36.25
C SER A 205 -1.18 -2.19 -37.76
N GLY A 206 -1.64 -3.39 -38.15
CA GLY A 206 -1.91 -3.74 -39.54
C GLY A 206 -3.16 -3.07 -40.13
N ASN A 207 -4.01 -2.44 -39.30
CA ASN A 207 -5.34 -1.92 -39.65
C ASN A 207 -6.28 -2.98 -40.27
N VAL A 208 -6.05 -4.26 -39.97
CA VAL A 208 -6.94 -5.35 -40.40
C VAL A 208 -7.89 -5.68 -39.25
N GLN A 209 -9.17 -5.35 -39.42
CA GLN A 209 -10.21 -5.65 -38.44
C GLN A 209 -10.60 -7.13 -38.52
N ARG A 210 -9.81 -8.00 -37.88
CA ARG A 210 -10.12 -9.42 -37.70
C ARG A 210 -9.89 -9.86 -36.25
N GLY A 211 -10.60 -10.90 -35.82
CA GLY A 211 -10.51 -11.44 -34.47
C GLY A 211 -10.86 -10.39 -33.40
N PRO A 212 -10.11 -10.33 -32.28
CA PRO A 212 -10.35 -9.38 -31.20
C PRO A 212 -10.31 -7.92 -31.64
N SER A 213 -9.46 -7.58 -32.60
CA SER A 213 -9.32 -6.20 -33.09
C SER A 213 -10.60 -5.68 -33.75
N ALA A 214 -11.40 -6.56 -34.37
CA ALA A 214 -12.73 -6.18 -34.89
C ALA A 214 -13.73 -5.93 -33.76
N MET A 215 -13.72 -6.79 -32.73
CA MET A 215 -14.58 -6.63 -31.55
C MET A 215 -14.26 -5.33 -30.80
N LEU A 216 -12.98 -5.09 -30.49
CA LEU A 216 -12.51 -3.90 -29.78
C LEU A 216 -12.73 -2.60 -30.58
N ALA A 217 -12.91 -2.70 -31.91
CA ALA A 217 -13.26 -1.58 -32.76
C ALA A 217 -14.75 -1.21 -32.72
N LEU A 218 -15.62 -1.98 -32.03
CA LEU A 218 -17.04 -1.67 -31.92
C LEU A 218 -17.27 -0.31 -31.23
N PRO A 219 -18.24 0.51 -31.69
CA PRO A 219 -18.47 1.86 -31.15
C PRO A 219 -18.69 1.90 -29.63
N PRO A 220 -19.44 0.98 -28.98
CA PRO A 220 -19.59 0.98 -27.53
C PRO A 220 -18.26 0.79 -26.79
N LEU A 221 -17.39 -0.11 -27.25
CA LEU A 221 -16.08 -0.36 -26.62
C LEU A 221 -15.13 0.82 -26.84
N GLN A 222 -15.14 1.44 -28.02
CA GLN A 222 -14.40 2.68 -28.24
C GLN A 222 -14.91 3.84 -27.39
N TRP A 223 -16.23 3.91 -27.14
CA TRP A 223 -16.82 4.92 -26.28
C TRP A 223 -16.38 4.74 -24.82
N VAL A 224 -16.38 3.51 -24.30
CA VAL A 224 -15.78 3.19 -22.99
C VAL A 224 -14.29 3.57 -22.99
N GLY A 225 -13.55 3.26 -24.06
CA GLY A 225 -12.15 3.65 -24.22
C GLY A 225 -11.92 5.17 -24.16
N LYS A 226 -12.85 5.98 -24.69
CA LYS A 226 -12.82 7.45 -24.59
C LYS A 226 -13.08 7.94 -23.17
N LEU A 227 -13.91 7.23 -22.40
CA LEU A 227 -14.23 7.52 -20.99
C LEU A 227 -13.22 6.96 -20.00
N SER A 228 -12.32 6.07 -20.45
CA SER A 228 -11.43 5.25 -19.60
C SER A 228 -10.67 6.05 -18.55
N TYR A 229 -10.25 7.28 -18.87
CA TYR A 229 -9.58 8.15 -17.91
C TYR A 229 -10.49 8.59 -16.75
N SER A 230 -11.69 9.09 -17.05
CA SER A 230 -12.65 9.47 -15.99
C SER A 230 -13.13 8.25 -15.20
N LEU A 231 -13.35 7.11 -15.88
CA LEU A 231 -13.65 5.83 -15.23
C LEU A 231 -12.55 5.41 -14.24
N TYR A 232 -11.29 5.55 -14.66
CA TYR A 232 -10.14 5.27 -13.82
C TYR A 232 -10.06 6.18 -12.59
N LEU A 233 -10.43 7.46 -12.70
CA LEU A 233 -10.42 8.36 -11.54
C LEU A 233 -11.53 8.03 -10.53
N TRP A 234 -12.72 7.63 -10.99
CA TRP A 234 -13.89 7.45 -10.11
C TRP A 234 -14.03 6.06 -9.52
N HIS A 235 -13.52 5.00 -10.18
CA HIS A 235 -13.80 3.62 -9.74
C HIS A 235 -13.37 3.37 -8.29
N TRP A 236 -12.17 3.81 -7.92
CA TRP A 236 -11.60 3.51 -6.61
C TRP A 236 -12.25 4.28 -5.46
N PRO A 237 -12.39 5.62 -5.49
CA PRO A 237 -13.03 6.34 -4.38
C PRO A 237 -14.47 5.89 -4.16
N VAL A 238 -15.21 5.54 -5.23
CA VAL A 238 -16.56 4.98 -5.10
C VAL A 238 -16.54 3.62 -4.40
N ILE A 239 -15.62 2.72 -4.77
CA ILE A 239 -15.48 1.40 -4.14
C ILE A 239 -15.11 1.55 -2.66
N VAL A 240 -14.07 2.34 -2.36
CA VAL A 240 -13.55 2.53 -0.99
C VAL A 240 -14.60 3.13 -0.07
N TYR A 241 -15.26 4.20 -0.48
CA TYR A 241 -16.29 4.82 0.36
C TYR A 241 -17.52 3.94 0.51
N ALA A 242 -17.90 3.18 -0.52
CA ALA A 242 -18.97 2.21 -0.39
C ALA A 242 -18.63 1.10 0.63
N THR A 243 -17.42 0.53 0.60
CA THR A 243 -17.01 -0.52 1.54
C THR A 243 -16.82 0.02 2.97
N MET A 244 -16.44 1.29 3.14
CA MET A 244 -16.39 1.94 4.45
C MET A 244 -17.78 2.24 5.05
N MET A 245 -18.82 2.31 4.22
CA MET A 245 -20.20 2.51 4.67
C MET A 245 -20.93 1.17 4.84
N VAL A 246 -20.63 0.21 3.98
CA VAL A 246 -21.24 -1.13 3.95
C VAL A 246 -20.12 -2.15 3.72
N PRO A 247 -19.52 -2.71 4.80
CA PRO A 247 -18.38 -3.63 4.69
C PRO A 247 -18.66 -4.83 3.76
N ASP A 248 -19.86 -5.40 3.84
CA ASP A 248 -20.30 -6.54 3.04
C ASP A 248 -21.24 -6.11 1.89
N LEU A 249 -20.68 -5.41 0.90
CA LEU A 249 -21.43 -5.05 -0.31
C LEU A 249 -21.93 -6.28 -1.05
N SER A 250 -23.25 -6.46 -1.01
CA SER A 250 -24.01 -7.41 -1.81
C SER A 250 -23.84 -7.14 -3.31
N TRP A 251 -24.13 -8.14 -4.16
CA TRP A 251 -24.02 -7.97 -5.62
C TRP A 251 -24.82 -6.78 -6.18
N PRO A 252 -26.04 -6.43 -5.69
CA PRO A 252 -26.73 -5.23 -6.14
C PRO A 252 -25.98 -3.95 -5.76
N GLY A 253 -25.39 -3.92 -4.56
CA GLY A 253 -24.57 -2.79 -4.11
C GLY A 253 -23.34 -2.60 -5.01
N ARG A 254 -22.67 -3.68 -5.40
CA ARG A 254 -21.53 -3.64 -6.35
C ARG A 254 -21.96 -3.10 -7.72
N LEU A 255 -23.13 -3.49 -8.22
CA LEU A 255 -23.68 -2.94 -9.46
C LEU A 255 -24.05 -1.45 -9.32
N ALA A 256 -24.57 -1.04 -8.17
CA ALA A 256 -24.84 0.36 -7.88
C ALA A 256 -23.55 1.19 -7.87
N CYS A 257 -22.45 0.69 -7.29
CA CYS A 257 -21.13 1.32 -7.36
C CYS A 257 -20.62 1.43 -8.81
N ALA A 258 -20.79 0.39 -9.62
CA ALA A 258 -20.41 0.43 -11.04
C ALA A 258 -21.23 1.46 -11.84
N ALA A 259 -22.54 1.50 -11.61
CA ALA A 259 -23.44 2.48 -12.23
C ALA A 259 -23.09 3.92 -11.80
N LEU A 260 -22.83 4.15 -10.52
CA LEU A 260 -22.41 5.45 -9.99
C LEU A 260 -21.07 5.88 -10.58
N THR A 261 -20.08 4.98 -10.63
CA THR A 261 -18.78 5.23 -11.26
C THR A 261 -18.96 5.66 -12.71
N LEU A 262 -19.79 4.94 -13.48
CA LEU A 262 -20.06 5.27 -14.88
C LEU A 262 -20.76 6.64 -15.01
N ALA A 263 -21.77 6.92 -14.17
CA ALA A 263 -22.48 8.19 -14.19
C ALA A 263 -21.55 9.38 -13.89
N LEU A 264 -20.74 9.30 -12.84
CA LEU A 264 -19.75 10.32 -12.48
C LEU A 264 -18.68 10.49 -13.56
N SER A 265 -18.31 9.40 -14.23
CA SER A 265 -17.34 9.43 -15.34
C SER A 265 -17.90 10.11 -16.57
N ILE A 266 -19.14 9.82 -16.95
CA ILE A 266 -19.85 10.50 -18.05
C ILE A 266 -19.98 11.99 -17.74
N PHE A 267 -20.35 12.33 -16.50
CA PHE A 267 -20.44 13.72 -16.06
C PHE A 267 -19.09 14.43 -16.19
N THR A 268 -18.05 13.87 -15.58
CA THR A 268 -16.71 14.47 -15.57
C THR A 268 -16.15 14.61 -16.99
N TYR A 269 -16.32 13.60 -17.83
CA TYR A 269 -15.84 13.65 -19.21
C TYR A 269 -16.53 14.74 -20.05
N ASN A 270 -17.85 14.89 -19.91
CA ASN A 270 -18.62 15.81 -20.75
C ASN A 270 -18.64 17.24 -20.23
N PHE A 271 -18.64 17.45 -18.91
CA PHE A 271 -18.79 18.76 -18.29
C PHE A 271 -17.50 19.36 -17.73
N ILE A 272 -16.47 18.53 -17.48
CA ILE A 272 -15.17 19.01 -16.95
C ILE A 272 -14.06 18.83 -18.00
N GLU A 273 -13.80 17.59 -18.43
CA GLU A 273 -12.68 17.30 -19.36
C GLU A 273 -12.91 17.94 -20.73
N ASN A 274 -14.01 17.60 -21.43
CA ASN A 274 -14.22 18.01 -22.82
C ASN A 274 -14.28 19.52 -23.03
N PRO A 275 -14.98 20.31 -22.19
CA PRO A 275 -15.05 21.75 -22.37
C PRO A 275 -13.65 22.39 -22.28
N ILE A 276 -12.81 21.96 -21.34
CA ILE A 276 -11.46 22.49 -21.16
C ILE A 276 -10.52 21.98 -22.26
N ARG A 277 -10.62 20.69 -22.60
CA ARG A 277 -9.82 20.03 -23.65
C ARG A 277 -10.06 20.64 -25.03
N ARG A 278 -11.29 21.09 -25.32
CA ARG A 278 -11.69 21.64 -26.63
C ARG A 278 -11.83 23.17 -26.64
N ASN A 279 -11.48 23.84 -25.54
CA ASN A 279 -11.53 25.29 -25.45
C ASN A 279 -10.51 25.94 -26.41
N GLY A 280 -10.99 26.71 -27.38
CA GLY A 280 -10.16 27.35 -28.39
C GLY A 280 -9.13 28.33 -27.84
N TRP A 281 -9.47 29.06 -26.76
CA TRP A 281 -8.55 30.01 -26.11
C TRP A 281 -7.36 29.30 -25.45
N LEU A 282 -7.62 28.17 -24.76
CA LEU A 282 -6.58 27.32 -24.18
C LEU A 282 -5.76 26.57 -25.23
N MET A 283 -6.34 26.30 -26.40
CA MET A 283 -5.64 25.66 -27.53
C MET A 283 -4.73 26.61 -28.29
N ALA A 284 -5.00 27.92 -28.25
CA ALA A 284 -4.29 28.93 -29.03
C ALA A 284 -2.81 29.06 -28.65
N ASN A 285 -2.44 28.84 -27.38
CA ASN A 285 -1.06 29.00 -26.92
C ASN A 285 -0.76 28.05 -25.75
N ALA A 286 0.44 27.46 -25.73
CA ALA A 286 0.90 26.60 -24.65
C ALA A 286 0.88 27.31 -23.27
N ALA A 287 1.28 28.58 -23.20
CA ALA A 287 1.26 29.36 -21.96
C ALA A 287 -0.17 29.54 -21.41
N ARG A 288 -1.16 29.76 -22.29
CA ARG A 288 -2.58 29.86 -21.90
C ARG A 288 -3.13 28.56 -21.31
N ALA A 289 -2.54 27.42 -21.66
CA ALA A 289 -2.86 26.14 -21.06
C ALA A 289 -2.06 25.87 -19.77
N LEU A 290 -0.76 26.16 -19.78
CA LEU A 290 0.17 25.75 -18.72
C LEU A 290 0.13 26.65 -17.49
N ILE A 291 -0.07 27.96 -17.65
CA ILE A 291 -0.13 28.89 -16.51
C ILE A 291 -1.35 28.59 -15.63
N PRO A 292 -2.60 28.51 -16.15
CA PRO A 292 -3.75 28.13 -15.34
C PRO A 292 -3.62 26.72 -14.75
N ALA A 293 -3.03 25.78 -15.51
CA ALA A 293 -2.79 24.43 -15.01
C ALA A 293 -1.84 24.43 -13.80
N ALA A 294 -0.73 25.15 -13.86
CA ALA A 294 0.22 25.27 -12.75
C ALA A 294 -0.42 25.96 -11.54
N MET A 295 -1.18 27.05 -11.76
CA MET A 295 -1.92 27.73 -10.71
C MET A 295 -2.96 26.81 -10.06
N LEU A 296 -3.71 26.04 -10.85
CA LEU A 296 -4.72 25.13 -10.34
C LEU A 296 -4.10 23.96 -9.56
N THR A 297 -2.98 23.42 -10.02
CA THR A 297 -2.20 22.44 -9.25
C THR A 297 -1.71 23.03 -7.93
N GLY A 298 -1.11 24.22 -7.95
CA GLY A 298 -0.65 24.90 -6.73
C GLY A 298 -1.79 25.18 -5.75
N ALA A 299 -2.93 25.67 -6.25
CA ALA A 299 -4.13 25.89 -5.47
C ALA A 299 -4.69 24.58 -4.89
N SER A 300 -4.69 23.48 -5.65
CA SER A 300 -5.12 22.16 -5.15
C SER A 300 -4.18 21.63 -4.07
N VAL A 301 -2.86 21.74 -4.24
CA VAL A 301 -1.88 21.37 -3.21
C VAL A 301 -2.11 22.17 -1.93
N MET A 302 -2.30 23.48 -2.04
CA MET A 302 -2.59 24.34 -0.89
C MET A 302 -3.93 24.01 -0.23
N ALA A 303 -4.98 23.79 -1.01
CA ALA A 303 -6.32 23.48 -0.51
C ALA A 303 -6.37 22.12 0.19
N THR A 304 -5.72 21.10 -0.38
CA THR A 304 -5.62 19.77 0.24
C THR A 304 -4.75 19.79 1.50
N TYR A 305 -3.66 20.56 1.53
CA TYR A 305 -2.90 20.80 2.75
C TYR A 305 -3.72 21.52 3.81
N ALA A 306 -4.44 22.58 3.43
CA ALA A 306 -5.32 23.32 4.34
C ALA A 306 -6.43 22.43 4.89
N ASN A 307 -7.08 21.61 4.04
CA ASN A 307 -8.07 20.63 4.46
C ASN A 307 -7.47 19.62 5.46
N ALA A 308 -6.23 19.17 5.24
CA ALA A 308 -5.54 18.28 6.17
C ALA A 308 -5.30 18.91 7.55
N ARG A 309 -5.08 20.24 7.60
CA ARG A 309 -4.90 20.99 8.84
C ARG A 309 -6.23 21.29 9.53
N LEU A 310 -7.19 21.82 8.78
CA LEU A 310 -8.51 22.21 9.28
C LEU A 310 -9.31 21.02 9.79
N ALA A 311 -9.14 19.84 9.19
CA ALA A 311 -9.81 18.63 9.67
C ALA A 311 -9.49 18.30 11.13
N VAL A 312 -8.34 18.71 11.67
CA VAL A 312 -7.92 18.41 13.06
C VAL A 312 -7.72 19.65 13.94
N ASP A 313 -8.07 20.84 13.46
CA ASP A 313 -7.80 22.11 14.17
C ASP A 313 -8.74 22.31 15.37
N ASP A 314 -10.00 21.89 15.24
CA ASP A 314 -11.01 22.00 16.30
C ASP A 314 -11.75 20.66 16.50
N LEU A 315 -10.98 19.63 16.86
CA LEU A 315 -11.54 18.32 17.18
C LEU A 315 -12.45 18.40 18.41
N ASP A 316 -13.66 17.84 18.27
CA ASP A 316 -14.51 17.48 19.41
C ASP A 316 -13.69 16.69 20.45
N PRO A 317 -13.93 16.89 21.77
CA PRO A 317 -13.16 16.22 22.81
C PRO A 317 -13.06 14.70 22.65
N SER A 318 -14.11 14.04 22.16
CA SER A 318 -14.09 12.59 21.94
C SER A 318 -13.11 12.17 20.84
N GLN A 319 -13.11 12.90 19.71
CA GLN A 319 -12.19 12.66 18.60
C GLN A 319 -10.75 12.93 19.02
N ARG A 320 -10.52 14.02 19.76
CA ARG A 320 -9.19 14.38 20.27
C ARG A 320 -8.61 13.29 21.17
N ILE A 321 -9.40 12.77 22.11
CA ILE A 321 -8.95 11.70 23.01
C ILE A 321 -8.59 10.44 22.23
N ILE A 322 -9.37 10.07 21.22
CA ILE A 322 -9.08 8.90 20.38
C ILE A 322 -7.77 9.12 19.62
N ALA A 323 -7.62 10.26 18.95
CA ALA A 323 -6.42 10.61 18.19
C ALA A 323 -5.15 10.60 19.06
N GLU A 324 -5.21 11.26 20.21
CA GLU A 324 -4.09 11.34 21.16
C GLU A 324 -3.74 9.95 21.72
N THR A 325 -4.74 9.16 22.11
CA THR A 325 -4.51 7.81 22.66
C THR A 325 -3.93 6.87 21.61
N ALA A 326 -4.40 6.94 20.37
CA ALA A 326 -3.88 6.13 19.25
C ALA A 326 -2.42 6.49 18.90
N ALA A 327 -2.03 7.76 19.06
CA ALA A 327 -0.67 8.23 18.79
C ALA A 327 0.34 7.90 19.90
N LEU A 328 -0.12 7.52 21.10
CA LEU A 328 0.76 7.24 22.24
C LEU A 328 1.38 5.84 22.12
N PRO A 329 2.72 5.72 21.99
CA PRO A 329 3.38 4.42 22.03
C PRO A 329 3.32 3.82 23.44
N SER A 330 3.44 2.49 23.53
CA SER A 330 3.63 1.81 24.81
C SER A 330 4.88 2.35 25.54
N THR A 331 4.87 2.31 26.88
CA THR A 331 5.93 2.91 27.71
C THR A 331 7.32 2.35 27.37
N ALA A 332 7.41 1.05 27.08
CA ALA A 332 8.67 0.45 26.63
C ALA A 332 9.08 0.96 25.24
N ARG A 333 8.15 1.05 24.29
CA ARG A 333 8.40 1.50 22.92
C ARG A 333 8.77 2.99 22.83
N ALA A 334 8.25 3.82 23.73
CA ALA A 334 8.62 5.24 23.85
C ALA A 334 10.10 5.45 24.21
N LYS A 335 10.74 4.46 24.86
CA LYS A 335 12.15 4.53 25.27
C LYS A 335 13.03 3.80 24.25
N VAL A 336 13.86 4.57 23.54
CA VAL A 336 14.76 4.06 22.49
C VAL A 336 15.59 2.87 22.97
N GLY A 337 15.54 1.79 22.20
CA GLY A 337 16.33 0.57 22.44
C GLY A 337 15.74 -0.41 23.47
N CYS A 338 14.53 -0.17 23.99
CA CYS A 338 13.84 -1.11 24.88
C CYS A 338 12.98 -2.15 24.15
N VAL A 339 12.61 -1.87 22.89
CA VAL A 339 12.07 -2.87 21.96
C VAL A 339 13.09 -3.04 20.86
N LEU A 340 13.70 -4.23 20.78
CA LEU A 340 14.75 -4.49 19.82
C LEU A 340 14.19 -4.68 18.41
N ASP A 341 15.00 -4.32 17.42
CA ASP A 341 14.72 -4.54 16.00
C ASP A 341 14.82 -6.03 15.64
N TYR A 342 14.82 -6.33 14.34
CA TYR A 342 14.90 -7.71 13.87
C TYR A 342 16.32 -8.28 13.97
N GLU A 343 17.36 -7.51 13.75
CA GLU A 343 18.71 -8.04 13.55
C GLU A 343 19.51 -8.15 14.86
N THR A 344 19.16 -7.37 15.88
CA THR A 344 19.85 -7.36 17.18
C THR A 344 19.71 -8.70 17.89
N VAL A 345 20.83 -9.39 18.13
CA VAL A 345 20.86 -10.70 18.81
C VAL A 345 21.15 -10.62 20.30
N THR A 346 21.86 -9.59 20.76
CA THR A 346 22.24 -9.42 22.16
C THR A 346 21.09 -8.79 22.94
N PRO A 347 20.62 -9.41 24.03
CA PRO A 347 19.62 -8.81 24.90
C PRO A 347 20.06 -7.46 25.45
N LYS A 348 19.11 -6.54 25.56
CA LYS A 348 19.32 -5.21 26.14
C LYS A 348 18.13 -4.89 27.05
N PRO A 349 18.09 -5.44 28.27
CA PRO A 349 16.97 -5.23 29.16
C PRO A 349 16.82 -3.77 29.56
N CYS A 350 15.57 -3.29 29.61
CA CYS A 350 15.26 -1.97 30.15
C CYS A 350 14.58 -2.08 31.50
N VAL A 351 15.02 -1.25 32.45
CA VAL A 351 14.43 -1.16 33.79
C VAL A 351 13.51 0.05 33.87
N PHE A 352 12.32 -0.18 34.43
CA PHE A 352 11.29 0.82 34.71
C PHE A 352 10.81 0.67 36.16
N GLY A 353 10.32 1.76 36.76
CA GLY A 353 9.91 1.79 38.17
C GLY A 353 11.03 2.29 39.10
N ALA A 354 10.85 2.12 40.41
CA ALA A 354 11.80 2.60 41.41
C ALA A 354 13.14 1.85 41.33
N LYS A 355 14.26 2.58 41.30
CA LYS A 355 15.61 1.98 41.22
C LYS A 355 15.91 1.05 42.41
N ASN A 356 15.33 1.35 43.57
CA ASN A 356 15.59 0.65 44.83
C ASN A 356 14.53 -0.41 45.16
N ALA A 357 13.57 -0.67 44.26
CA ALA A 357 12.59 -1.74 44.47
C ALA A 357 13.30 -3.08 44.65
N GLU A 358 13.03 -3.75 45.78
CA GLU A 358 13.60 -5.06 46.12
C GLU A 358 13.03 -6.15 45.21
N ARG A 359 11.78 -5.98 44.75
CA ARG A 359 11.09 -6.96 43.92
C ARG A 359 11.04 -6.53 42.46
N SER A 360 11.16 -7.50 41.56
CA SER A 360 11.14 -7.27 40.12
C SER A 360 10.14 -8.16 39.39
N ILE A 361 9.60 -7.62 38.31
CA ILE A 361 8.80 -8.34 37.32
C ILE A 361 9.58 -8.34 36.01
N ALA A 362 9.73 -9.50 35.37
CA ALA A 362 10.27 -9.59 34.02
C ALA A 362 9.12 -9.59 33.01
N LEU A 363 9.15 -8.71 32.01
CA LEU A 363 8.22 -8.73 30.88
C LEU A 363 8.97 -9.24 29.64
N PHE A 364 8.50 -10.33 29.03
CA PHE A 364 9.22 -11.05 27.99
C PHE A 364 8.34 -11.41 26.79
N GLY A 365 8.78 -11.05 25.59
CA GLY A 365 8.11 -11.44 24.35
C GLY A 365 8.31 -10.47 23.19
N ASP A 366 7.30 -10.40 22.32
CA ASP A 366 7.29 -9.58 21.11
C ASP A 366 6.51 -8.26 21.30
N SER A 367 5.95 -7.72 20.22
CA SER A 367 5.13 -6.51 20.27
C SER A 367 3.88 -6.65 21.13
N HIS A 368 3.35 -7.85 21.29
CA HIS A 368 2.18 -8.11 22.13
C HIS A 368 2.55 -8.07 23.62
N ALA A 369 3.76 -8.52 23.98
CA ALA A 369 4.31 -8.24 25.31
C ALA A 369 4.56 -6.75 25.50
N ASP A 370 5.05 -6.03 24.49
CA ASP A 370 5.35 -4.61 24.65
C ASP A 370 4.10 -3.78 24.96
N HIS A 371 2.93 -4.14 24.42
CA HIS A 371 1.66 -3.45 24.71
C HIS A 371 1.30 -3.52 26.20
N TRP A 372 1.68 -4.59 26.90
CA TRP A 372 1.49 -4.73 28.35
C TRP A 372 2.50 -3.92 29.18
N SER A 373 3.51 -3.30 28.57
CA SER A 373 4.51 -2.53 29.31
C SER A 373 3.91 -1.36 30.08
N THR A 374 3.01 -0.57 29.47
CA THR A 374 2.36 0.58 30.12
C THR A 374 1.60 0.18 31.39
N PRO A 375 0.55 -0.67 31.31
CA PRO A 375 -0.23 -1.02 32.51
C PRO A 375 0.61 -1.76 33.56
N LEU A 376 1.57 -2.60 33.15
CA LEU A 376 2.42 -3.32 34.09
C LEU A 376 3.38 -2.39 34.85
N ILE A 377 3.96 -1.40 34.17
CA ILE A 377 4.85 -0.41 34.80
C ILE A 377 4.06 0.49 35.76
N GLU A 378 2.85 0.91 35.38
CA GLU A 378 1.98 1.68 36.25
C GLU A 378 1.56 0.90 37.50
N ALA A 379 1.16 -0.37 37.34
CA ALA A 379 0.85 -1.25 38.47
C ALA A 379 2.08 -1.49 39.36
N ALA A 380 3.26 -1.72 38.77
CA ALA A 380 4.49 -1.95 39.51
C ALA A 380 4.90 -0.74 40.37
N ARG A 381 4.75 0.49 39.84
CA ARG A 381 5.01 1.73 40.60
C ARG A 381 4.13 1.85 41.85
N LYS A 382 2.88 1.40 41.77
CA LYS A 382 1.93 1.44 42.92
C LYS A 382 2.23 0.39 43.99
N ASN A 383 3.02 -0.64 43.67
CA ASN A 383 3.26 -1.80 44.54
C ASN A 383 4.75 -1.98 44.93
N ASP A 384 5.60 -0.98 44.67
CA ASP A 384 7.04 -1.02 44.92
C ASP A 384 7.78 -2.18 44.20
N TYR A 385 7.42 -2.40 42.93
CA TYR A 385 8.13 -3.29 42.02
C TYR A 385 8.87 -2.49 40.95
N LYS A 386 9.99 -3.03 40.46
CA LYS A 386 10.58 -2.64 39.17
C LYS A 386 10.18 -3.62 38.07
N VAL A 387 10.00 -3.12 36.86
CA VAL A 387 9.76 -3.94 35.67
C VAL A 387 11.02 -3.95 34.82
N VAL A 388 11.48 -5.14 34.44
CA VAL A 388 12.61 -5.34 33.53
C VAL A 388 12.09 -5.98 32.25
N THR A 389 12.32 -5.34 31.09
CA THR A 389 11.70 -5.74 29.82
C THR A 389 12.72 -6.37 28.87
N TRP A 390 12.39 -7.55 28.34
CA TRP A 390 13.07 -8.21 27.21
C TRP A 390 12.08 -8.30 26.05
N LEU A 391 12.13 -7.29 25.18
CA LEU A 391 11.15 -7.13 24.10
C LEU A 391 11.87 -7.06 22.75
N LYS A 392 11.39 -7.82 21.77
CA LYS A 392 11.98 -7.85 20.42
C LYS A 392 10.91 -8.01 19.34
N SER A 393 11.01 -7.21 18.29
CA SER A 393 10.05 -7.16 17.19
C SER A 393 9.83 -8.55 16.58
N ALA A 394 8.56 -8.98 16.53
CA ALA A 394 8.10 -10.27 16.00
C ALA A 394 8.82 -11.51 16.59
N CYS A 395 9.41 -11.40 17.79
CA CYS A 395 10.14 -12.49 18.42
C CYS A 395 9.41 -13.03 19.65
N ARG A 396 8.65 -14.11 19.43
CA ARG A 396 7.85 -14.78 20.45
C ARG A 396 8.72 -15.31 21.59
N ALA A 397 8.14 -15.39 22.79
CA ALA A 397 8.77 -16.05 23.93
C ALA A 397 8.85 -17.57 23.73
N SER A 398 7.88 -18.15 23.03
CA SER A 398 7.83 -19.56 22.62
C SER A 398 9.04 -19.95 21.78
N ARG A 399 9.65 -21.11 22.09
CA ARG A 399 10.84 -21.66 21.42
C ARG A 399 10.55 -22.33 20.07
N LEU A 400 10.21 -21.53 19.06
CA LEU A 400 10.15 -21.97 17.67
C LEU A 400 10.87 -20.99 16.73
N THR A 401 11.40 -21.51 15.62
CA THR A 401 11.90 -20.71 14.50
C THR A 401 10.72 -20.40 13.58
N VAL A 402 10.58 -19.14 13.16
CA VAL A 402 9.53 -18.69 12.25
C VAL A 402 10.12 -18.01 11.04
N TRP A 403 9.44 -18.11 9.90
CA TRP A 403 9.74 -17.30 8.73
C TRP A 403 9.42 -15.83 9.00
N SER A 404 10.36 -14.93 8.72
CA SER A 404 10.15 -13.48 8.84
C SER A 404 9.73 -12.91 7.50
N SER A 405 8.52 -12.35 7.43
CA SER A 405 8.03 -11.63 6.24
C SER A 405 8.87 -10.38 5.93
N LYS A 406 9.51 -9.79 6.95
CA LYS A 406 10.41 -8.64 6.83
C LYS A 406 11.81 -9.02 6.33
N LEU A 407 12.40 -10.09 6.86
CA LEU A 407 13.75 -10.53 6.47
C LEU A 407 13.77 -11.47 5.27
N LYS A 408 12.61 -12.02 4.88
CA LYS A 408 12.45 -13.01 3.81
C LYS A 408 13.30 -14.27 4.01
N ARG A 409 13.41 -14.72 5.28
CA ARG A 409 14.13 -15.93 5.71
C ARG A 409 13.71 -16.35 7.12
N ASP A 410 14.19 -17.50 7.54
CA ASP A 410 14.07 -17.96 8.92
C ASP A 410 14.71 -16.98 9.91
N TYR A 411 13.98 -16.68 10.97
CA TYR A 411 14.30 -15.63 11.93
C TYR A 411 15.26 -16.11 13.03
N THR A 412 16.45 -16.58 12.62
CA THR A 412 17.46 -17.16 13.54
C THR A 412 18.01 -16.18 14.58
N GLU A 413 17.95 -14.87 14.32
CA GLU A 413 18.29 -13.83 15.27
C GLU A 413 17.38 -13.84 16.50
N CYS A 414 16.08 -14.10 16.30
CA CYS A 414 15.13 -14.28 17.39
C CYS A 414 15.52 -15.50 18.25
N ASP A 415 15.90 -16.61 17.63
CA ASP A 415 16.27 -17.83 18.36
C ASP A 415 17.48 -17.59 19.28
N ARG A 416 18.50 -16.91 18.77
CA ARG A 416 19.70 -16.54 19.53
C ARG A 416 19.38 -15.57 20.67
N TRP A 417 18.63 -14.52 20.37
CA TRP A 417 18.21 -13.53 21.36
C TRP A 417 17.35 -14.14 22.47
N ARG A 418 16.37 -14.96 22.12
CA ARG A 418 15.46 -15.65 23.05
C ARG A 418 16.23 -16.55 24.00
N LYS A 419 17.19 -17.32 23.47
CA LYS A 419 18.05 -18.19 24.28
C LYS A 419 18.86 -17.41 25.32
N GLN A 420 19.41 -16.24 24.94
CA GLN A 420 20.18 -15.40 25.85
C GLN A 420 19.27 -14.70 26.88
N SER A 421 18.14 -14.16 26.43
CA SER A 421 17.16 -13.48 27.29
C SER A 421 16.62 -14.40 28.39
N ILE A 422 16.29 -15.66 28.08
CA ILE A 422 15.85 -16.63 29.08
C ILE A 422 16.91 -16.85 30.16
N LYS A 423 18.20 -16.92 29.79
CA LYS A 423 19.29 -17.07 30.76
C LYS A 423 19.41 -15.84 31.66
N GLU A 424 19.32 -14.65 31.11
CA GLU A 424 19.37 -13.40 31.89
C GLU A 424 18.18 -13.27 32.84
N ILE A 425 16.98 -13.63 32.39
CA ILE A 425 15.77 -13.63 33.23
C ILE A 425 15.93 -14.61 34.39
N ILE A 426 16.45 -15.82 34.13
CA ILE A 426 16.74 -16.81 35.18
C ILE A 426 17.77 -16.26 36.18
N ALA A 427 18.84 -15.64 35.69
CA ALA A 427 19.87 -15.06 36.54
C ALA A 427 19.36 -13.88 37.40
N LEU A 428 18.42 -13.08 36.86
CA LEU A 428 17.80 -11.97 37.60
C LEU A 428 16.93 -12.44 38.78
N ARG A 429 16.39 -13.66 38.71
CA ARG A 429 15.41 -14.22 39.65
C ARG A 429 14.25 -13.27 40.02
N PRO A 430 13.45 -12.81 39.03
CA PRO A 430 12.31 -11.95 39.30
C PRO A 430 11.24 -12.66 40.14
N SER A 431 10.42 -11.88 40.84
CA SER A 431 9.27 -12.40 41.59
C SER A 431 8.18 -12.96 40.67
N LEU A 432 8.12 -12.46 39.43
CA LEU A 432 7.18 -12.89 38.40
C LEU A 432 7.79 -12.68 37.01
N VAL A 433 7.63 -13.67 36.12
CA VAL A 433 7.87 -13.53 34.68
C VAL A 433 6.51 -13.40 34.00
N VAL A 434 6.25 -12.27 33.36
CA VAL A 434 5.07 -12.02 32.54
C VAL A 434 5.45 -12.26 31.08
N ILE A 435 4.72 -13.17 30.43
CA ILE A 435 4.89 -13.51 29.02
C ILE A 435 3.63 -13.11 28.27
N SER A 436 3.81 -12.46 27.12
CA SER A 436 2.76 -12.34 26.10
C SER A 436 3.41 -12.37 24.73
N GLU A 437 2.68 -12.85 23.74
CA GLU A 437 3.20 -13.01 22.39
C GLU A 437 2.07 -13.09 21.38
N ILE A 438 2.38 -12.76 20.13
CA ILE A 438 1.43 -12.92 19.05
C ILE A 438 1.13 -14.40 18.82
N SER A 439 -0.15 -14.75 18.83
CA SER A 439 -0.59 -16.11 18.51
C SER A 439 -0.37 -16.42 17.03
N LEU A 440 -0.22 -17.71 16.70
CA LEU A 440 -0.19 -18.14 15.29
C LEU A 440 -1.47 -17.75 14.56
N THR A 441 -2.63 -17.76 15.23
CA THR A 441 -3.90 -17.31 14.66
C THR A 441 -3.89 -15.84 14.26
N SER A 442 -3.44 -14.94 15.14
CA SER A 442 -3.33 -13.51 14.80
C SER A 442 -2.30 -13.30 13.68
N SER A 443 -1.22 -14.09 13.69
CA SER A 443 -0.20 -14.06 12.62
C SER A 443 -0.77 -14.48 11.27
N ARG A 444 -1.65 -15.50 11.24
CA ARG A 444 -2.39 -15.92 10.04
C ARG A 444 -3.26 -14.79 9.50
N LYS A 445 -3.96 -14.07 10.36
CA LYS A 445 -4.81 -12.94 9.94
C LYS A 445 -3.99 -11.75 9.42
N LEU A 446 -2.79 -11.52 9.96
CA LEU A 446 -1.85 -10.50 9.49
C LEU A 446 -1.14 -10.86 8.17
N SER A 447 -1.05 -12.13 7.83
CA SER A 447 -0.39 -12.61 6.62
C SER A 447 -1.15 -13.83 6.09
N PRO A 448 -2.32 -13.60 5.46
CA PRO A 448 -3.23 -14.66 5.01
C PRO A 448 -2.58 -15.67 4.04
N ASP A 449 -1.46 -15.28 3.43
CA ASP A 449 -0.75 -16.08 2.43
C ASP A 449 0.17 -17.15 3.05
N VAL A 450 0.37 -17.12 4.37
CA VAL A 450 1.14 -18.14 5.09
C VAL A 450 0.23 -19.33 5.40
N LYS A 451 0.27 -20.37 4.55
CA LYS A 451 -0.37 -21.66 4.85
C LYS A 451 0.30 -22.29 6.08
N VAL A 452 -0.38 -22.26 7.20
CA VAL A 452 0.05 -22.90 8.46
C VAL A 452 -0.35 -24.37 8.43
N SER A 453 0.62 -25.27 8.49
CA SER A 453 0.37 -26.71 8.68
C SER A 453 0.04 -27.00 10.15
N GLU A 454 -0.72 -28.07 10.42
CA GLU A 454 -0.95 -28.54 11.80
C GLU A 454 0.34 -28.79 12.59
N SER A 455 1.46 -29.06 11.91
CA SER A 455 2.76 -29.19 12.55
C SER A 455 3.21 -27.89 13.23
N GLN A 456 2.93 -26.72 12.65
CA GLN A 456 3.33 -25.43 13.23
C GLN A 456 2.59 -25.10 14.53
N ASP A 457 1.31 -25.46 14.65
CA ASP A 457 0.57 -25.28 15.91
C ASP A 457 1.14 -26.19 17.02
N ARG A 458 1.52 -27.43 16.68
CA ARG A 458 2.21 -28.34 17.62
C ARG A 458 3.59 -27.82 18.01
N ASP A 459 4.37 -27.33 17.06
CA ASP A 459 5.71 -26.78 17.29
C ASP A 459 5.66 -25.53 18.18
N TRP A 460 4.66 -24.66 17.97
CA TRP A 460 4.43 -23.51 18.83
C TRP A 460 4.06 -23.92 20.26
N GLN A 461 3.12 -24.86 20.44
CA GLN A 461 2.77 -25.36 21.77
C GLN A 461 3.97 -26.01 22.49
N ALA A 462 4.76 -26.80 21.77
CA ALA A 462 5.99 -27.39 22.32
C ALA A 462 7.01 -26.32 22.70
N GLY A 463 7.19 -25.30 21.85
CA GLY A 463 8.08 -24.17 22.10
C GLY A 463 7.64 -23.31 23.30
N LEU A 464 6.34 -23.08 23.47
CA LEU A 464 5.79 -22.38 24.64
C LEU A 464 6.05 -23.21 25.90
N ARG A 465 5.69 -24.50 25.88
CA ARG A 465 5.91 -25.42 27.00
C ARG A 465 7.37 -25.45 27.43
N ALA A 466 8.31 -25.56 26.48
CA ALA A 466 9.74 -25.57 26.77
C ALA A 466 10.23 -24.26 27.41
N THR A 467 9.57 -23.14 27.15
CA THR A 467 9.89 -21.85 27.78
C THR A 467 9.35 -21.79 29.21
N LEU A 468 8.09 -22.22 29.41
CA LEU A 468 7.46 -22.29 30.72
C LEU A 468 8.20 -23.26 31.65
N GLU A 469 8.58 -24.43 31.15
CA GLU A 469 9.36 -25.43 31.88
C GLU A 469 10.73 -24.89 32.31
N ALA A 470 11.43 -24.14 31.44
CA ALA A 470 12.73 -23.56 31.79
C ALA A 470 12.64 -22.57 32.95
N PHE A 471 11.57 -21.76 33.01
CA PHE A 471 11.35 -20.84 34.13
C PHE A 471 10.86 -21.57 35.39
N SER A 472 9.97 -22.55 35.24
CA SER A 472 9.45 -23.35 36.36
C SER A 472 10.55 -24.17 37.03
N GLN A 473 11.42 -24.82 36.26
CA GLN A 473 12.59 -25.56 36.76
C GLN A 473 13.60 -24.65 37.47
N ALA A 474 13.68 -23.37 37.08
CA ALA A 474 14.46 -22.36 37.78
C ALA A 474 13.75 -21.79 39.03
N GLY A 475 12.58 -22.31 39.39
CA GLY A 475 11.79 -21.87 40.55
C GLY A 475 11.08 -20.53 40.36
N LEU A 476 10.92 -20.05 39.13
CA LEU A 476 10.27 -18.77 38.84
C LEU A 476 8.76 -18.96 38.64
N LYS A 477 7.99 -17.99 39.15
CA LYS A 477 6.56 -17.89 38.85
C LYS A 477 6.37 -17.25 37.48
N VAL A 478 5.48 -17.81 36.67
CA VAL A 478 5.18 -17.32 35.32
C VAL A 478 3.70 -16.99 35.20
N ALA A 479 3.38 -15.81 34.67
CA ALA A 479 2.05 -15.43 34.21
C ALA A 479 2.08 -15.30 32.69
N PHE A 480 1.25 -16.07 32.00
CA PHE A 480 1.08 -15.96 30.56
C PHE A 480 -0.20 -15.18 30.26
N ILE A 481 -0.06 -14.03 29.60
CA ILE A 481 -1.19 -13.23 29.13
C ILE A 481 -1.47 -13.66 27.70
N ARG A 482 -2.67 -14.21 27.49
CA ARG A 482 -3.16 -14.61 26.17
C ARG A 482 -3.11 -13.42 25.22
N ASP A 483 -2.82 -13.71 23.96
CA ASP A 483 -2.86 -12.74 22.87
C ASP A 483 -4.17 -11.93 22.85
N VAL A 484 -4.08 -10.65 22.52
CA VAL A 484 -5.22 -9.75 22.41
C VAL A 484 -6.10 -10.17 21.22
N PRO A 485 -7.43 -9.92 21.27
CA PRO A 485 -8.30 -10.16 20.13
C PRO A 485 -7.79 -9.44 18.88
N PHE A 486 -7.78 -10.15 17.76
CA PHE A 486 -7.42 -9.57 16.48
C PHE A 486 -8.68 -9.03 15.79
N ASN A 487 -8.76 -7.71 15.62
CA ASN A 487 -9.80 -7.05 14.85
C ASN A 487 -9.36 -6.89 13.38
N GLY A 488 -10.27 -7.12 12.43
CA GLY A 488 -10.01 -6.91 11.01
C GLY A 488 -9.92 -5.43 10.60
N MET A 489 -10.28 -4.53 11.52
CA MET A 489 -10.18 -3.08 11.36
C MET A 489 -9.42 -2.44 12.52
N PHE A 490 -8.84 -1.27 12.27
CA PHE A 490 -8.27 -0.41 13.31
C PHE A 490 -9.40 0.12 14.21
N ALA A 491 -9.41 -0.31 15.48
CA ALA A 491 -10.49 -0.03 16.41
C ALA A 491 -10.66 1.47 16.68
N ASP A 492 -9.55 2.18 16.86
CA ASP A 492 -9.49 3.64 16.98
C ASP A 492 -10.15 4.34 15.79
N THR A 493 -9.77 3.93 14.58
CA THR A 493 -10.31 4.50 13.34
C THR A 493 -11.81 4.20 13.21
N CYS A 494 -12.24 2.98 13.54
CA CYS A 494 -13.65 2.60 13.49
C CYS A 494 -14.48 3.41 14.50
N VAL A 495 -14.03 3.51 15.75
CA VAL A 495 -14.74 4.25 16.81
C VAL A 495 -14.78 5.74 16.49
N ALA A 496 -13.68 6.34 16.04
CA ALA A 496 -13.64 7.73 15.61
C ALA A 496 -14.68 8.00 14.52
N ARG A 497 -14.76 7.13 13.51
CA ARG A 497 -15.71 7.23 12.41
C ARG A 497 -17.16 7.02 12.85
N ALA A 498 -17.43 6.05 13.72
CA ALA A 498 -18.77 5.80 14.24
C ALA A 498 -19.29 7.03 15.01
N LEU A 499 -18.47 7.58 15.92
CA LEU A 499 -18.83 8.77 16.69
C LEU A 499 -19.00 10.00 15.78
N TRP A 500 -18.12 10.20 14.80
CA TRP A 500 -18.24 11.29 13.84
C TRP A 500 -19.56 11.25 13.05
N ARG A 501 -20.04 10.05 12.74
CA ARG A 501 -21.32 9.82 12.03
C ARG A 501 -22.53 9.77 12.97
N GLY A 502 -22.37 10.05 14.26
CA GLY A 502 -23.45 9.96 15.26
C GLY A 502 -23.94 8.52 15.51
N GLN A 503 -23.11 7.52 15.25
CA GLN A 503 -23.39 6.10 15.47
C GLN A 503 -22.83 5.63 16.81
N THR A 504 -23.38 4.55 17.36
CA THR A 504 -22.85 3.92 18.57
C THR A 504 -21.56 3.15 18.24
N PRO A 505 -20.51 3.20 19.10
CA PRO A 505 -19.28 2.43 18.89
C PRO A 505 -19.47 0.92 18.77
N SER A 506 -20.61 0.37 19.21
CA SER A 506 -20.94 -1.05 19.10
C SER A 506 -20.96 -1.58 17.67
N VAL A 507 -21.03 -0.71 16.65
CA VAL A 507 -20.86 -1.11 15.24
C VAL A 507 -19.43 -1.62 14.94
N CYS A 508 -18.49 -1.36 15.84
CA CYS A 508 -17.10 -1.81 15.75
C CYS A 508 -16.84 -3.13 16.51
N ASP A 509 -17.84 -3.67 17.22
CA ASP A 509 -17.78 -4.96 17.92
C ASP A 509 -17.94 -6.10 16.89
N ALA A 510 -16.90 -6.30 16.07
CA ALA A 510 -16.83 -7.33 15.04
C ALA A 510 -16.11 -8.61 15.49
#